data_AF-A0AAW5TKF3-F1
#
_entry.id   AF-A0AAW5TKF3-F1
#
_cell.length_a   1.000
_cell.length_b   1.000
_cell.length_c   1.000
_cell.angle_alpha   90.00
_cell.angle_beta   90.00
_cell.angle_gamma   90.00
#
_symmetry.space_group_name_H-M   'P 1'
#
loop_
_entity.id
_entity.type
_entity.pdbx_description
1 polymer ?
#
loop_
_entity_poly.entity_id
_entity_poly.type
_entity_poly.pdbx_seq_one_letter_code
_entity_poly.pdbx_strand_id
1 'polypeptide(L)'
;ADDTPLAEFVFSSQEKIFSRLEALDFLLDSQQSGFLIVNVAASQLFLSNPVNFNSAYINLKIGQEYELKDLISQLLNSGYKQVSQVLKQGEFSIRGDILDIFERSSQMPFRVEFFGDEVDGIRLFNPENQISIQNVEHVCVHPATDII
;
A
#
# COMPACT_ATOMS: atom_id res chain seq x y z
N ALA A 1 9.96 -27.48 20.61
CA ALA A 1 8.71 -26.72 20.44
C ALA A 1 9.11 -25.26 20.44
N ASP A 2 9.75 -24.84 19.35
CA ASP A 2 10.22 -23.47 19.12
C ASP A 2 9.64 -23.04 17.78
N ASP A 3 8.31 -22.90 17.74
CA ASP A 3 7.67 -22.02 16.75
C ASP A 3 7.86 -20.61 17.29
N THR A 4 9.03 -20.02 17.02
CA THR A 4 9.37 -18.68 17.49
C THR A 4 8.42 -17.69 16.81
N PRO A 5 7.58 -16.94 17.54
CA PRO A 5 6.61 -16.00 16.96
C PRO A 5 7.25 -14.98 16.01
N LEU A 6 8.53 -14.67 16.23
CA LEU A 6 9.35 -13.83 15.35
C LEU A 6 9.58 -14.45 13.97
N ALA A 7 9.79 -15.77 13.88
CA ALA A 7 9.97 -16.45 12.60
C ALA A 7 8.66 -16.42 11.79
N GLU A 8 7.52 -16.68 12.43
CA GLU A 8 6.21 -16.56 11.75
C GLU A 8 5.92 -15.12 11.33
N PHE A 9 6.30 -14.13 12.13
CA PHE A 9 6.16 -12.71 11.79
C PHE A 9 6.97 -12.35 10.53
N VAL A 10 8.22 -12.79 10.45
CA VAL A 10 9.10 -12.54 9.30
C VAL A 10 8.66 -13.32 8.06
N PHE A 11 8.23 -14.57 8.21
CA PHE A 11 7.78 -15.44 7.11
C PHE A 11 6.25 -15.51 6.99
N SER A 12 5.59 -14.35 7.12
CA SER A 12 4.14 -14.23 6.99
C SER A 12 3.67 -14.24 5.54
N SER A 13 2.48 -14.80 5.28
CA SER A 13 1.80 -14.62 3.99
C SER A 13 1.37 -13.16 3.82
N GLN A 14 1.16 -12.74 2.57
CA GLN A 14 0.65 -11.39 2.27
C GLN A 14 -0.66 -11.09 3.00
N GLU A 15 -1.59 -12.06 3.05
CA GLU A 15 -2.85 -11.93 3.78
C GLU A 15 -2.65 -11.66 5.27
N LYS A 16 -1.68 -12.34 5.91
CA LYS A 16 -1.34 -12.10 7.32
C LYS A 16 -0.70 -10.73 7.54
N ILE A 17 0.15 -10.29 6.61
CA ILE A 17 0.74 -8.94 6.65
C ILE A 17 -0.35 -7.89 6.52
N PHE A 18 -1.28 -8.05 5.59
CA PHE A 18 -2.37 -7.07 5.37
C PHE A 18 -3.33 -7.02 6.56
N SER A 19 -3.71 -8.16 7.13
CA SER A 19 -4.53 -8.18 8.36
C SER A 19 -3.83 -7.46 9.53
N ARG A 20 -2.50 -7.57 9.61
CA ARG A 20 -1.73 -6.85 10.62
C ARG A 20 -1.66 -5.35 10.33
N LEU A 21 -1.49 -4.95 9.07
CA LEU A 21 -1.51 -3.55 8.65
C LEU A 21 -2.87 -2.91 8.92
N GLU A 22 -3.98 -3.61 8.67
CA GLU A 22 -5.33 -3.17 9.03
C GLU A 22 -5.47 -2.92 10.55
N ALA A 23 -4.89 -3.80 11.38
CA ALA A 23 -4.85 -3.60 12.82
C ALA A 23 -4.01 -2.37 13.22
N LEU A 24 -2.90 -2.10 12.51
CA LEU A 24 -2.10 -0.90 12.73
C LEU A 24 -2.87 0.37 12.32
N ASP A 25 -3.55 0.36 11.18
CA ASP A 25 -4.37 1.48 10.73
C ASP A 25 -5.47 1.80 11.74
N PHE A 26 -6.15 0.75 12.28
CA PHE A 26 -7.14 0.90 13.33
C PHE A 26 -6.57 1.59 14.59
N LEU A 27 -5.33 1.28 14.97
CA LEU A 27 -4.66 1.90 16.13
C LEU A 27 -4.22 3.35 15.86
N LEU A 28 -3.95 3.69 14.60
CA LEU A 28 -3.46 5.02 14.20
C LEU A 28 -4.60 6.00 13.90
N ASP A 29 -5.78 5.49 13.54
CA ASP A 29 -6.95 6.32 13.27
C ASP A 29 -7.65 6.77 14.57
N SER A 30 -7.43 8.03 14.92
CA SER A 30 -8.07 8.67 16.09
C SER A 30 -9.60 8.70 16.06
N GLN A 31 -10.23 8.48 14.91
CA GLN A 31 -11.69 8.47 14.76
C GLN A 31 -12.29 7.07 14.93
N GLN A 32 -11.47 6.02 14.83
CA GLN A 32 -11.91 4.65 15.07
C GLN A 32 -12.18 4.41 16.56
N SER A 33 -13.16 3.55 16.83
CA SER A 33 -13.45 3.09 18.19
C SER A 33 -13.80 1.61 18.17
N GLY A 34 -13.26 0.85 19.13
CA GLY A 34 -13.45 -0.59 19.17
C GLY A 34 -12.42 -1.30 20.03
N PHE A 35 -12.36 -2.62 19.87
CA PHE A 35 -11.41 -3.48 20.58
C PHE A 35 -10.52 -4.21 19.58
N LEU A 36 -9.21 -4.14 19.78
CA LEU A 36 -8.25 -4.98 19.08
C LEU A 36 -7.94 -6.21 19.94
N ILE A 37 -8.21 -7.40 19.41
CA ILE A 37 -7.92 -8.67 20.08
C ILE A 37 -6.59 -9.20 19.52
N VAL A 38 -5.60 -9.37 20.38
CA VAL A 38 -4.27 -9.88 20.00
C VAL A 38 -3.87 -11.07 20.86
N ASN A 39 -3.05 -11.94 20.29
CA ASN A 39 -2.31 -12.94 21.07
C ASN A 39 -1.28 -12.21 21.96
N VAL A 40 -1.09 -12.69 23.20
CA VAL A 40 -0.05 -12.19 24.11
C VAL A 40 1.34 -12.16 23.46
N ALA A 41 1.68 -13.16 22.64
CA ALA A 41 2.95 -13.20 21.92
C ALA A 41 3.07 -12.06 20.89
N ALA A 42 1.97 -11.71 20.20
CA ALA A 42 1.96 -10.63 19.23
C ALA A 42 2.14 -9.25 19.88
N SER A 43 1.65 -9.07 21.12
CA SER A 43 1.83 -7.82 21.88
C SER A 43 3.29 -7.50 22.25
N GLN A 44 4.17 -8.50 22.14
CA GLN A 44 5.59 -8.38 22.47
C GLN A 44 6.46 -8.12 21.23
N LEU A 45 5.87 -8.08 20.03
CA LEU A 45 6.59 -7.81 18.80
C LEU A 45 6.97 -6.33 18.73
N PHE A 46 8.20 -6.07 18.28
CA PHE A 46 8.62 -4.72 17.93
C PHE A 46 7.97 -4.32 16.60
N LEU A 47 7.21 -3.24 16.64
CA LEU A 47 6.56 -2.66 15.48
C LEU A 47 7.30 -1.40 15.02
N SER A 48 7.12 -1.05 13.75
CA SER A 48 7.59 0.23 13.22
C SER A 48 7.03 1.40 14.03
N ASN A 49 7.84 2.45 14.19
CA ASN A 49 7.39 3.64 14.89
C ASN A 49 6.16 4.25 14.16
N PRO A 50 5.07 4.60 14.86
CA PRO A 50 3.88 5.21 14.26
C PRO A 50 4.16 6.39 13.32
N VAL A 51 5.14 7.23 13.67
CA VAL A 51 5.53 8.40 12.87
C VAL A 51 6.15 7.96 11.55
N ASN A 52 7.05 6.98 11.60
CA ASN A 52 7.70 6.44 10.39
C ASN A 52 6.67 5.75 9.50
N PHE A 53 5.76 4.98 10.11
CA PHE A 53 4.70 4.28 9.38
C PHE A 53 3.77 5.26 8.64
N ASN A 54 3.32 6.31 9.30
CA ASN A 54 2.50 7.35 8.68
C ASN A 54 3.26 8.15 7.60
N SER A 55 4.58 8.31 7.74
CA SER A 55 5.40 9.02 6.75
C SER A 55 5.56 8.27 5.43
N ALA A 56 5.29 6.95 5.41
CA ALA A 56 5.36 6.12 4.22
C ALA A 56 4.06 6.14 3.38
N TYR A 57 3.08 6.98 3.75
CA TYR A 57 1.84 7.14 3.00
C TYR A 57 2.12 7.99 1.76
N ILE A 58 1.73 7.49 0.59
CA ILE A 58 1.93 8.18 -0.69
C ILE A 58 0.59 8.70 -1.16
N ASN A 59 0.43 10.02 -1.19
CA ASN A 59 -0.78 10.68 -1.66
C ASN A 59 -0.56 11.17 -3.08
N LEU A 60 -1.24 10.55 -4.05
CA LEU A 60 -1.24 10.95 -5.46
C LEU A 60 -2.53 11.72 -5.76
N LYS A 61 -2.41 12.93 -6.30
CA LYS A 61 -3.57 13.80 -6.60
C LYS A 61 -3.40 14.45 -7.97
N ILE A 62 -4.50 14.56 -8.71
CA ILE A 62 -4.53 15.26 -10.00
C ILE A 62 -4.01 16.70 -9.84
N GLY A 63 -3.14 17.12 -10.76
CA GLY A 63 -2.51 18.44 -10.79
C GLY A 63 -1.33 18.61 -9.84
N GLN A 64 -0.85 17.54 -9.19
CA GLN A 64 0.38 17.57 -8.40
C GLN A 64 1.52 16.92 -9.17
N GLU A 65 2.73 17.44 -8.96
CA GLU A 65 3.97 16.95 -9.56
C GLU A 65 4.66 15.93 -8.65
N TYR A 66 5.16 14.85 -9.25
CA TYR A 66 5.90 13.78 -8.58
C TYR A 66 7.07 13.33 -9.45
N GLU A 67 8.28 13.32 -8.89
CA GLU A 67 9.40 12.68 -9.58
C GLU A 67 9.17 11.16 -9.61
N LEU A 68 8.96 10.58 -10.80
CA LEU A 68 8.63 9.16 -10.96
C LEU A 68 9.67 8.23 -10.33
N LYS A 69 10.96 8.60 -10.34
CA LYS A 69 12.03 7.79 -9.74
C LYS A 69 11.87 7.70 -8.23
N ASP A 70 11.62 8.83 -7.58
CA ASP A 70 11.41 8.89 -6.14
C ASP A 70 10.14 8.15 -5.75
N LEU A 71 9.07 8.30 -6.54
CA LEU A 71 7.82 7.58 -6.33
C LEU A 71 8.03 6.05 -6.40
N ILE A 72 8.79 5.57 -7.39
CA ILE A 72 9.13 4.14 -7.50
C ILE A 72 9.93 3.67 -6.28
N SER A 73 10.93 4.44 -5.84
CA SER A 73 11.70 4.12 -4.64
C SER A 73 10.84 4.09 -3.39
N GLN A 74 9.92 5.04 -3.22
CA GLN A 74 8.98 5.06 -2.11
C GLN A 74 8.05 3.84 -2.12
N LEU A 75 7.52 3.45 -3.28
CA LEU A 75 6.66 2.26 -3.42
C LEU A 75 7.39 0.97 -3.05
N LEU A 76 8.62 0.80 -3.55
CA LEU A 76 9.45 -0.36 -3.22
C LEU A 76 9.78 -0.42 -1.72
N ASN A 77 10.18 0.71 -1.13
CA ASN A 77 10.46 0.80 0.31
C ASN A 77 9.21 0.59 1.17
N SER A 78 8.03 0.93 0.64
CA SER A 78 6.73 0.70 1.27
C SER A 78 6.21 -0.73 1.07
N GLY A 79 7.03 -1.65 0.53
CA GLY A 79 6.70 -3.07 0.40
C GLY A 79 5.88 -3.44 -0.83
N TYR A 80 5.65 -2.52 -1.77
CA TYR A 80 4.97 -2.84 -3.01
C TYR A 80 5.89 -3.60 -3.97
N LYS A 81 5.31 -4.57 -4.67
CA LYS A 81 6.03 -5.38 -5.65
C LYS A 81 5.87 -4.80 -7.04
N GLN A 82 6.98 -4.50 -7.69
CA GLN A 82 6.97 -4.13 -9.11
C GLN A 82 6.72 -5.37 -9.97
N VAL A 83 5.72 -5.29 -10.84
CA VAL A 83 5.31 -6.35 -11.77
C VAL A 83 5.12 -5.79 -13.17
N SER A 84 5.01 -6.66 -14.17
CA SER A 84 4.71 -6.24 -15.55
C SER A 84 3.24 -5.86 -15.75
N GLN A 85 2.34 -6.46 -14.97
CA GLN A 85 0.91 -6.21 -14.99
C GLN A 85 0.35 -6.40 -13.59
N VAL A 86 -0.41 -5.41 -13.12
CA VAL A 86 -1.01 -5.41 -11.78
C VAL A 86 -2.26 -6.28 -11.78
N LEU A 87 -2.30 -7.27 -10.88
CA LEU A 87 -3.41 -8.20 -10.70
C LEU A 87 -3.87 -8.29 -9.25
N LYS A 88 -2.96 -8.08 -8.28
CA LYS A 88 -3.23 -8.26 -6.86
C LYS A 88 -2.83 -7.02 -6.05
N GLN A 89 -3.48 -6.85 -4.91
CA GLN A 89 -3.13 -5.85 -3.90
C GLN A 89 -1.64 -5.94 -3.52
N GLY A 90 -1.01 -4.79 -3.29
CA GLY A 90 0.43 -4.68 -3.03
C GLY A 90 1.32 -4.78 -4.28
N GLU A 91 0.74 -4.77 -5.48
CA GLU A 91 1.49 -4.73 -6.74
C GLU A 91 1.41 -3.35 -7.40
N PHE A 92 2.46 -2.98 -8.13
CA PHE A 92 2.47 -1.83 -9.01
C PHE A 92 3.22 -2.11 -10.32
N SER A 93 2.94 -1.34 -11.36
CA SER A 93 3.68 -1.38 -12.62
C SER A 93 3.88 0.03 -13.18
N ILE A 94 4.98 0.24 -13.91
CA ILE A 94 5.29 1.50 -14.59
C ILE A 94 5.43 1.21 -16.07
N ARG A 95 4.68 1.94 -16.91
CA ARG A 95 4.69 1.81 -18.37
C ARG A 95 4.69 3.21 -18.98
N GLY A 96 5.90 3.72 -19.25
CA GLY A 96 6.06 5.09 -19.73
C GLY A 96 5.58 6.09 -18.67
N ASP A 97 4.50 6.80 -19.01
CA ASP A 97 3.81 7.82 -18.22
C ASP A 97 2.62 7.26 -17.42
N ILE A 98 2.53 5.93 -17.27
CA ILE A 98 1.45 5.28 -16.52
C ILE A 98 2.01 4.51 -15.31
N LEU A 99 1.49 4.82 -14.13
CA LEU A 99 1.59 3.99 -12.93
C LEU A 99 0.26 3.25 -12.73
N ASP A 100 0.28 1.93 -12.81
CA ASP A 100 -0.79 1.13 -12.24
C ASP A 100 -0.41 0.68 -10.84
N ILE A 101 -1.32 0.79 -9.88
CA ILE A 101 -1.09 0.37 -8.50
C ILE A 101 -2.35 -0.21 -7.88
N PHE A 102 -2.20 -1.35 -7.21
CA PHE A 102 -3.27 -1.94 -6.42
C PHE A 102 -3.00 -1.69 -4.94
N GLU A 103 -3.56 -0.60 -4.45
CA GLU A 103 -3.50 -0.23 -3.03
C GLU A 103 -4.10 -1.34 -2.16
N ARG A 104 -3.43 -1.65 -1.04
CA ARG A 104 -3.71 -2.85 -0.24
C ARG A 104 -5.11 -2.91 0.39
N SER A 105 -5.72 -1.77 0.67
CA SER A 105 -7.03 -1.66 1.30
C SER A 105 -8.15 -1.34 0.30
N SER A 106 -7.81 -1.13 -0.96
CA SER A 106 -8.75 -0.87 -2.05
C SER A 106 -9.33 -2.15 -2.62
N GLN A 107 -10.56 -2.07 -3.12
CA GLN A 107 -11.20 -3.16 -3.85
C GLN A 107 -10.76 -3.23 -5.32
N MET A 108 -10.28 -2.12 -5.89
CA MET A 108 -9.90 -2.01 -7.29
C MET A 108 -8.57 -1.25 -7.42
N PRO A 109 -7.72 -1.62 -8.39
CA PRO A 109 -6.48 -0.90 -8.66
C PRO A 109 -6.73 0.45 -9.34
N PHE A 110 -5.73 1.31 -9.22
CA PHE A 110 -5.70 2.66 -9.77
C PHE A 110 -4.70 2.72 -10.92
N ARG A 111 -5.08 3.41 -11.99
CA ARG A 111 -4.22 3.85 -13.09
C ARG A 111 -4.01 5.34 -12.94
N VAL A 112 -2.77 5.74 -12.73
CA VAL A 112 -2.32 7.13 -12.61
C VAL A 112 -1.56 7.46 -13.90
N GLU A 113 -2.09 8.42 -14.65
CA GLU A 113 -1.51 8.93 -15.89
C GLU A 113 -0.78 10.23 -15.60
N PHE A 114 0.44 10.35 -16.12
CA PHE A 114 1.30 11.51 -15.94
C PHE A 114 1.45 12.28 -17.26
N PHE A 115 1.63 13.59 -17.17
CA PHE A 115 2.11 14.43 -18.26
C PHE A 115 3.42 15.09 -17.82
N GLY A 116 4.55 14.51 -18.24
CA GLY A 116 5.83 14.82 -17.61
C GLY A 116 5.85 14.29 -16.18
N ASP A 117 5.98 15.18 -15.21
CA ASP A 117 5.99 14.85 -13.78
C ASP A 117 4.64 15.14 -13.10
N GLU A 118 3.69 15.77 -13.80
CA GLU A 118 2.36 16.11 -13.27
C GLU A 118 1.36 14.96 -13.43
N VAL A 119 0.56 14.67 -12.41
CA VAL A 119 -0.57 13.74 -12.52
C VAL A 119 -1.69 14.38 -13.35
N ASP A 120 -1.89 13.87 -14.56
CA ASP A 120 -2.94 14.31 -15.49
C ASP A 120 -4.29 13.64 -15.18
N GLY A 121 -4.27 12.37 -14.75
CA GLY A 121 -5.50 11.63 -14.47
C GLY A 121 -5.33 10.44 -13.54
N ILE A 122 -6.38 10.13 -12.79
CA ILE A 122 -6.45 8.92 -11.96
C ILE A 122 -7.76 8.21 -12.23
N ARG A 123 -7.69 6.91 -12.52
CA ARG A 123 -8.86 6.06 -12.79
C ARG A 123 -8.78 4.75 -12.03
N LEU A 124 -9.90 4.22 -11.56
CA LEU A 124 -9.98 2.80 -11.24
C LEU A 124 -10.00 1.99 -12.53
N PHE A 125 -9.43 0.79 -12.51
CA PHE A 125 -9.52 -0.15 -13.62
C PHE A 125 -9.79 -1.57 -13.14
N ASN A 126 -10.33 -2.42 -14.01
CA ASN A 126 -10.54 -3.82 -13.69
C ASN A 126 -9.23 -4.61 -13.91
N PRO A 127 -8.70 -5.32 -12.90
CA PRO A 127 -7.41 -6.00 -13.00
C PRO A 127 -7.40 -7.16 -13.99
N GLU A 128 -8.54 -7.79 -14.27
CA GLU A 128 -8.61 -8.94 -15.18
C GLU A 128 -8.54 -8.51 -16.65
N ASN A 129 -9.31 -7.47 -17.02
CA ASN A 129 -9.43 -7.02 -18.41
C ASN A 129 -8.64 -5.74 -18.72
N GLN A 130 -8.07 -5.08 -17.70
CA GLN A 130 -7.24 -3.87 -17.80
C GLN A 130 -7.98 -2.61 -18.31
N ILE A 131 -9.32 -2.62 -18.26
CA ILE A 131 -10.18 -1.53 -18.73
C ILE A 131 -10.49 -0.57 -17.57
N SER A 132 -10.34 0.73 -17.83
CA SER A 132 -10.71 1.81 -16.91
C SER A 132 -12.21 1.83 -16.63
N ILE A 133 -12.60 2.19 -15.41
CA ILE A 133 -13.97 2.14 -14.91
C ILE A 133 -14.47 3.54 -14.56
N GLN A 134 -13.85 4.18 -13.57
CA GLN A 134 -14.28 5.48 -13.06
C GLN A 134 -13.09 6.37 -12.78
N ASN A 135 -13.25 7.68 -13.03
CA ASN A 135 -12.26 8.68 -12.66
C ASN A 135 -12.36 9.00 -11.16
N VAL A 136 -11.22 9.27 -10.53
CA VAL A 136 -11.12 9.73 -9.15
C VAL A 136 -10.12 10.89 -9.07
N GLU A 137 -10.22 11.73 -8.05
CA GLU A 137 -9.35 12.92 -7.93
C GLU A 137 -8.01 12.64 -7.26
N HIS A 138 -7.93 11.58 -6.46
CA HIS A 138 -6.77 11.21 -5.68
C HIS A 138 -6.76 9.73 -5.31
N VAL A 139 -5.60 9.22 -4.91
CA VAL A 139 -5.41 7.94 -4.23
C VAL A 139 -4.41 8.11 -3.09
N CYS A 140 -4.74 7.58 -1.91
CA CYS A 140 -3.83 7.45 -0.78
C CYS A 140 -3.34 6.01 -0.72
N VAL A 141 -2.05 5.81 -0.97
CA VAL A 141 -1.41 4.50 -1.00
C VAL A 141 -0.77 4.24 0.36
N HIS A 142 -1.34 3.29 1.10
CA HIS A 142 -0.81 2.87 2.39
C HIS A 142 0.35 1.89 2.21
N PRO A 143 1.30 1.81 3.16
CA PRO A 143 2.39 0.82 3.10
C PRO A 143 1.86 -0.61 3.02
N ALA A 144 2.44 -1.43 2.15
CA ALA A 144 2.14 -2.86 2.00
C ALA A 144 3.03 -3.77 2.88
N THR A 145 3.85 -3.16 3.74
CA THR A 145 4.72 -3.81 4.73
C THR A 145 4.67 -3.04 6.04
N ASP A 146 4.84 -3.75 7.15
CA ASP A 146 4.96 -3.18 8.50
C ASP A 146 6.42 -3.07 8.96
N ILE A 147 7.36 -3.39 8.07
CA ILE A 147 8.81 -3.24 8.25
C ILE A 147 9.25 -2.04 7.41
N ILE A 148 9.41 -0.88 8.05
CA ILE A 148 9.75 0.42 7.44
C ILE A 148 10.98 1.01 8.16
#